data_AF-A0A561SI56-F1
#
_entry.id   AF-A0A561SI56-F1
#
_cell.length_a   1.000
_cell.length_b   1.000
_cell.length_c   1.000
_cell.angle_alpha   90.00
_cell.angle_beta   90.00
_cell.angle_gamma   90.00
#
_symmetry.space_group_name_H-M   'P 1'
#
loop_
_entity.id
_entity.type
_entity.pdbx_description
1 polymer ?
#
loop_
_entity_poly.entity_id
_entity_poly.type
_entity_poly.pdbx_seq_one_letter_code
_entity_poly.pdbx_strand_id
1 'polypeptide(L)'
;MGPKGAGPITPAQFSEWVERSGIKLVPRSWHPISERLMVVEEDATWPGSKDGYTRVATVFRASGGKVTAALRLPDLESALELAYICREMAASE
;
A
#
# COMPACT_ATOMS: atom_id res chain seq x y z
N MET A 1 -13.64 2.73 8.14
CA MET A 1 -14.16 2.79 6.76
C MET A 1 -13.30 3.75 5.95
N GLY A 2 -12.82 3.34 4.78
CA GLY A 2 -12.03 4.17 3.84
C GLY A 2 -12.79 5.38 3.30
N PRO A 3 -12.12 6.40 2.73
CA PRO A 3 -12.79 7.26 1.76
C PRO A 3 -13.39 6.38 0.67
N LYS A 4 -14.64 6.65 0.30
CA LYS A 4 -15.40 5.90 -0.71
C LYS A 4 -15.60 6.77 -1.95
N GLY A 5 -15.48 6.16 -3.13
CA GLY A 5 -15.67 6.83 -4.42
C GLY A 5 -14.36 7.13 -5.13
N ALA A 6 -14.46 7.73 -6.32
CA ALA A 6 -13.33 8.05 -7.20
C ALA A 6 -12.92 9.53 -7.17
N GLY A 7 -13.49 10.31 -6.25
CA GLY A 7 -13.18 11.74 -6.10
C GLY A 7 -11.82 11.97 -5.45
N PRO A 8 -11.05 13.00 -5.87
CA PRO A 8 -9.81 13.35 -5.21
C PRO A 8 -10.07 13.86 -3.79
N ILE A 9 -9.15 13.55 -2.87
CA ILE A 9 -9.09 14.15 -1.54
C ILE A 9 -7.77 14.89 -1.37
N THR A 10 -7.78 15.93 -0.56
CA THR A 10 -6.55 16.65 -0.19
C THR A 10 -5.66 15.79 0.72
N PRO A 11 -4.35 16.08 0.79
CA PRO A 11 -3.46 15.41 1.74
C PRO A 11 -3.93 15.53 3.20
N ALA A 12 -4.52 16.67 3.59
CA ALA A 12 -5.06 16.87 4.93
C ALA A 12 -6.24 15.92 5.22
N GLN A 13 -7.18 15.80 4.28
CA GLN A 13 -8.29 14.85 4.40
C GLN A 13 -7.82 13.40 4.44
N PHE A 14 -6.75 13.07 3.70
CA PHE A 14 -6.14 11.74 3.77
C PHE A 14 -5.51 11.48 5.14
N SER A 15 -4.74 12.43 5.70
CA SER A 15 -4.13 12.29 7.03
C SER A 15 -5.20 12.11 8.12
N GLU A 16 -6.22 12.96 8.11
CA GLU A 16 -7.34 12.89 9.05
C GLU A 16 -8.04 11.52 8.97
N TRP A 17 -8.21 11.00 7.75
CA TRP A 17 -8.76 9.67 7.55
C TRP A 17 -7.85 8.58 8.14
N VAL A 18 -6.53 8.63 7.89
CA VAL A 18 -5.57 7.66 8.44
C VAL A 18 -5.67 7.63 9.96
N GLU A 19 -5.62 8.80 10.61
CA GLU A 19 -5.70 8.94 12.06
C GLU A 19 -7.01 8.37 12.63
N ARG A 20 -8.14 8.68 12.00
CA ARG A 20 -9.46 8.20 12.43
C ARG A 20 -9.74 6.74 12.08
N SER A 21 -9.00 6.16 11.13
CA SER A 21 -9.28 4.84 10.59
C SER A 21 -9.11 3.74 11.64
N GLY A 22 -8.24 3.94 12.63
CA GLY A 22 -7.85 2.93 13.63
C GLY A 22 -7.14 1.71 13.03
N ILE A 23 -6.77 1.74 11.75
CA ILE A 23 -6.02 0.69 11.08
C ILE A 23 -4.57 0.75 11.59
N LYS A 24 -4.02 -0.40 11.99
CA LYS A 24 -2.60 -0.54 12.32
C LYS A 24 -1.91 -1.37 11.24
N LEU A 25 -0.79 -0.90 10.73
CA LEU A 25 0.05 -1.62 9.78
C LEU A 25 1.45 -1.68 10.38
N VAL A 26 1.97 -2.88 10.60
CA VAL A 26 3.33 -3.10 11.08
C VAL A 26 4.14 -3.72 9.95
N PRO A 27 5.16 -3.02 9.41
CA PRO A 27 5.97 -3.56 8.33
C PRO A 27 6.80 -4.75 8.81
N ARG A 28 6.97 -5.74 7.93
CA ARG A 28 7.65 -7.02 8.22
C ARG A 28 8.84 -7.26 7.33
N SER A 29 8.64 -7.11 6.02
CA SER A 29 9.68 -7.32 5.03
C SER A 29 9.53 -6.31 3.90
N TRP A 30 10.66 -5.95 3.29
CA TRP A 30 10.75 -4.97 2.22
C TRP A 30 11.37 -5.63 1.00
N HIS A 31 10.73 -5.46 -0.15
CA HIS A 31 11.12 -6.06 -1.42
C HIS A 31 11.28 -4.94 -2.45
N PRO A 32 12.48 -4.39 -2.62
CA PRO A 32 12.75 -3.40 -3.65
C PRO A 32 12.61 -4.05 -5.04
N ILE A 33 11.75 -3.48 -5.88
CA ILE A 33 11.51 -3.97 -7.25
C ILE A 33 12.23 -3.10 -8.28
N SER A 34 12.28 -1.80 -8.03
CA SER A 34 13.06 -0.82 -8.80
C SER A 34 13.32 0.43 -7.95
N GLU A 35 14.00 1.43 -8.50
CA GLU A 35 14.15 2.74 -7.85
C GLU A 35 12.79 3.42 -7.53
N ARG A 36 11.74 3.05 -8.25
CA ARG A 36 10.40 3.65 -8.13
C ARG A 36 9.38 2.74 -7.49
N LEU A 37 9.64 1.44 -7.34
CA LEU A 37 8.68 0.45 -6.84
C LEU A 37 9.25 -0.33 -5.66
N MET A 38 8.48 -0.37 -4.58
CA MET A 38 8.77 -1.12 -3.35
C MET A 38 7.54 -1.91 -2.96
N VAL A 39 7.69 -3.18 -2.61
CA VAL A 39 6.64 -3.96 -1.96
C VAL A 39 6.98 -4.11 -0.49
N VAL A 40 6.03 -3.80 0.38
CA VAL A 40 6.16 -3.98 1.83
C VAL A 40 5.12 -4.98 2.28
N GLU A 41 5.58 -6.05 2.92
CA GLU A 41 4.72 -6.99 3.61
C GLU A 41 4.39 -6.46 5.00
N GLU A 42 3.12 -6.52 5.40
CA GLU A 42 2.62 -5.86 6.62
C GLU A 42 1.72 -6.80 7.43
N ASP A 43 1.89 -6.79 8.76
CA ASP A 43 0.88 -7.27 9.69
C ASP A 43 -0.16 -6.15 9.86
N ALA A 44 -1.33 -6.33 9.28
CA ALA A 44 -2.40 -5.35 9.32
C ALA A 44 -3.45 -5.71 10.39
N THR A 45 -3.97 -4.74 11.11
CA THR A 45 -5.04 -4.92 12.11
C THR A 45 -6.11 -3.88 11.87
N TRP A 46 -7.37 -4.32 11.82
CA TRP A 46 -8.52 -3.47 11.52
C TRP A 46 -9.32 -3.23 12.80
N PRO A 47 -9.96 -2.06 12.95
CA PRO A 47 -10.85 -1.84 14.08
C PRO A 47 -11.94 -2.91 14.15
N GLY A 48 -12.05 -3.57 15.31
CA GLY A 48 -13.05 -4.60 15.55
C GLY A 48 -12.72 -5.98 14.98
N SER A 49 -11.53 -6.22 14.43
CA SER A 49 -11.11 -7.59 14.10
C SER A 49 -10.97 -8.43 15.36
N LYS A 50 -11.52 -9.65 15.34
CA LYS A 50 -11.45 -10.59 16.48
C LYS A 50 -10.25 -11.52 16.39
N ASP A 51 -9.79 -11.78 15.17
CA ASP A 51 -8.79 -12.80 14.86
C ASP A 51 -7.35 -12.27 14.84
N GLY A 52 -7.14 -11.07 15.41
CA GLY A 52 -5.83 -10.42 15.44
C GLY A 52 -5.46 -9.74 14.11
N TYR A 53 -4.21 -9.90 13.70
CA TYR A 53 -3.68 -9.30 12.47
C TYR A 53 -3.89 -10.23 11.26
N THR A 54 -4.00 -9.65 10.08
CA THR A 54 -3.98 -10.37 8.79
C THR A 54 -2.74 -9.92 8.03
N ARG A 55 -2.05 -10.90 7.43
CA ARG A 55 -0.91 -10.63 6.59
C ARG A 55 -1.37 -10.08 5.24
N VAL A 56 -0.79 -8.96 4.82
CA VAL A 56 -1.06 -8.29 3.53
C VAL A 56 0.25 -7.79 2.94
N ALA A 57 0.21 -7.32 1.70
CA ALA A 57 1.34 -6.58 1.12
C ALA A 57 0.87 -5.34 0.37
N THR A 58 1.65 -4.27 0.46
CA THR A 58 1.36 -2.99 -0.20
C THR A 58 2.46 -2.67 -1.21
N VAL A 59 2.07 -2.45 -2.46
CA VAL A 59 2.94 -1.90 -3.52
C VAL A 59 2.95 -0.39 -3.39
N PHE A 60 4.12 0.20 -3.20
CA PHE A 60 4.34 1.64 -3.18
C PHE A 60 5.09 2.08 -4.44
N ARG A 61 4.57 3.14 -5.07
CA ARG A 61 5.29 3.85 -6.12
C ARG A 61 5.85 5.16 -5.59
N ALA A 62 7.15 5.39 -5.72
CA ALA A 62 7.83 6.60 -5.31
C ALA A 62 8.36 7.41 -6.50
N SER A 63 8.33 8.74 -6.38
CA SER A 63 8.99 9.68 -7.28
C SER A 63 9.35 10.94 -6.52
N GLY A 64 10.56 11.48 -6.75
CA GLY A 64 11.03 12.69 -6.07
C GLY A 64 11.04 12.58 -4.54
N GLY A 65 11.37 11.41 -4.00
CA GLY A 65 11.40 11.15 -2.56
C GLY A 65 10.03 11.07 -1.89
N LYS A 66 8.93 11.02 -2.66
CA LYS A 66 7.56 10.93 -2.15
C LYS A 66 6.85 9.71 -2.69
N VAL A 67 6.01 9.10 -1.86
CA VAL A 67 5.03 8.11 -2.32
C VAL A 67 3.97 8.81 -3.17
N THR A 68 3.77 8.31 -4.38
CA THR A 68 2.81 8.82 -5.37
C THR A 68 1.62 7.89 -5.57
N ALA A 69 1.75 6.62 -5.22
CA ALA A 69 0.66 5.65 -5.19
C ALA A 69 0.95 4.55 -4.17
N ALA A 70 -0.11 3.99 -3.61
CA ALA A 70 -0.08 2.82 -2.74
C ALA A 70 -1.26 1.90 -3.10
N LEU A 71 -0.99 0.62 -3.30
CA LEU A 71 -2.02 -0.38 -3.57
C LEU A 71 -1.77 -1.61 -2.71
N ARG A 72 -2.76 -1.96 -1.88
CA ARG A 72 -2.70 -3.11 -0.97
C ARG A 72 -3.35 -4.32 -1.60
N LEU A 73 -2.66 -5.45 -1.54
CA LEU A 73 -3.10 -6.75 -2.02
C LEU A 73 -3.27 -7.71 -0.84
N PRO A 74 -4.05 -8.79 -1.02
CA PRO A 74 -4.31 -9.76 0.05
C PRO A 74 -3.05 -10.48 0.55
N ASP A 75 -2.02 -10.62 -0.28
CA ASP A 75 -0.80 -11.38 0.03
C ASP A 75 0.42 -10.85 -0.73
N LEU A 76 1.60 -11.35 -0.32
CA LEU A 76 2.89 -10.94 -0.87
C LEU A 76 3.07 -11.37 -2.33
N GLU A 77 2.62 -12.57 -2.69
CA GLU A 77 2.78 -13.12 -4.04
C GLU A 77 2.08 -12.24 -5.08
N SER A 78 0.81 -11.93 -4.83
CA SER A 78 -0.01 -11.05 -5.68
C SER A 78 0.59 -9.63 -5.79
N ALA A 79 1.16 -9.11 -4.69
CA ALA A 79 1.81 -7.79 -4.70
C ALA A 79 3.11 -7.79 -5.52
N LEU A 80 3.93 -8.83 -5.40
CA LEU A 80 5.17 -8.98 -6.17
C LEU A 80 4.86 -9.13 -7.66
N GLU A 81 3.92 -10.00 -8.03
CA GLU A 81 3.49 -10.18 -9.42
C GLU A 81 3.06 -8.84 -10.04
N LEU A 82 2.18 -8.11 -9.37
CA LEU A 82 1.71 -6.81 -9.85
C LEU A 82 2.85 -5.79 -10.00
N ALA A 83 3.77 -5.76 -9.04
CA ALA A 83 4.90 -4.82 -9.07
C ALA A 83 5.86 -5.12 -10.23
N TYR A 84 6.09 -6.40 -10.54
CA TYR A 84 6.88 -6.80 -11.71
C TYR A 84 6.18 -6.42 -13.02
N ILE A 85 4.87 -6.69 -13.16
CA ILE A 85 4.09 -6.25 -14.33
C ILE A 85 4.20 -4.72 -14.51
N CYS A 86 4.01 -3.95 -13.44
CA CYS A 86 4.11 -2.50 -13.46
C CYS A 86 5.51 -2.01 -13.87
N ARG A 87 6.57 -2.71 -13.45
CA ARG A 87 7.95 -2.40 -13.83
C ARG A 87 8.17 -2.61 -15.33
N GLU A 88 7.74 -3.74 -15.87
CA GLU A 88 7.93 -4.06 -17.29
C GLU A 88 7.13 -3.11 -18.20
N MET A 89 5.90 -2.75 -17.79
CA MET A 89 5.09 -1.77 -18.50
C MET A 89 5.73 -0.37 -18.51
N ALA A 90 6.29 0.08 -17.38
CA ALA A 90 6.96 1.37 -17.28
C ALA A 90 8.33 1.41 -18.01
N ALA A 91 8.93 0.26 -18.31
CA ALA A 91 10.14 0.16 -19.10
C ALA A 91 9.87 0.20 -20.62
N SER A 92 8.60 0.12 -21.03
CA SER A 92 8.19 0.03 -22.44
C SER A 92 7.75 1.38 -23.04
N GLU A 93 8.04 2.51 -22.38
CA GLU A 93 7.75 3.87 -22.87
C GLU A 93 8.99 4.56 -23.46
#